data_AF-A0A1G4JIA3-F1
#
_entry.id   AF-A0A1G4JIA3-F1
#
_cell.length_a   1.000
_cell.length_b   1.000
_cell.length_c   1.000
_cell.angle_alpha   90.00
_cell.angle_beta   90.00
_cell.angle_gamma   90.00
#
_symmetry.space_group_name_H-M   'P 1'
#
loop_
_entity.id
_entity.type
_entity.pdbx_description
1 polymer ?
#
loop_
_entity_poly.entity_id
_entity_poly.type
_entity_poly.pdbx_seq_one_letter_code
_entity_poly.pdbx_strand_id
1 'polypeptide(L)'
;MFGPFKASNTLLGGLLWKIPWKMSRPQKQRQRHRLQDVDSVLKNLNLGLHTTRKMAQGVSYENAVNSPKLLKPGVKQLRLLNKNSLFPSEKQMSYRDKYTYFNKQASGYRKGTHKLPKWTKISQRRNPHFF
;
A
#
# COMPACT_ATOMS: atom_id res chain seq x y z
N MET A 1 -30.53 19.83 43.94
CA MET A 1 -31.96 19.69 43.57
C MET A 1 -32.00 19.36 42.07
N PHE A 2 -32.31 18.10 41.72
CA PHE A 2 -32.42 17.67 40.32
C PHE A 2 -33.80 18.09 39.80
N GLY A 3 -33.85 18.98 38.80
CA GLY A 3 -35.10 19.36 38.15
C GLY A 3 -35.74 18.21 37.35
N PRO A 4 -37.00 18.35 36.89
CA PRO A 4 -37.77 17.30 36.21
C PRO A 4 -37.16 16.79 34.89
N PHE A 5 -36.10 17.45 34.40
CA PHE A 5 -35.32 17.04 33.23
C PHE A 5 -33.89 16.71 33.66
N LYS A 6 -33.42 15.51 33.33
CA LYS A 6 -31.99 15.18 33.39
C LYS A 6 -31.28 16.00 32.31
N ALA A 7 -30.34 16.86 32.68
CA ALA A 7 -29.45 17.49 31.73
C ALA A 7 -28.73 16.38 30.93
N SER A 8 -28.92 16.35 29.62
CA SER A 8 -28.13 15.48 28.76
C SER A 8 -26.70 16.03 28.71
N ASN A 9 -25.70 15.15 28.82
CA ASN A 9 -24.31 15.55 28.62
C ASN A 9 -24.18 16.23 27.26
N THR A 10 -23.52 17.39 27.21
CA THR A 10 -23.14 18.01 25.94
C THR A 10 -22.34 16.98 25.15
N LEU A 11 -22.75 16.67 23.91
CA LEU A 11 -21.96 15.83 23.01
C LEU A 11 -20.57 16.45 22.87
N LEU A 12 -19.54 15.84 23.48
CA LEU A 12 -18.13 16.23 23.36
C LEU A 12 -17.57 15.88 21.96
N GLY A 13 -18.37 16.10 20.93
CA GLY A 13 -18.14 15.73 19.53
C GLY A 13 -18.84 16.69 18.57
N GLY A 14 -18.76 17.99 18.83
CA GLY A 14 -19.43 19.04 18.03
C GLY A 14 -18.93 19.15 16.60
N LEU A 15 -17.69 18.71 16.30
CA LEU A 15 -17.15 18.68 14.95
C LEU A 15 -17.40 17.34 14.26
N LEU A 16 -18.26 17.35 13.24
CA LEU A 16 -18.61 16.16 12.47
C LEU A 16 -17.57 15.87 11.36
N TRP A 17 -16.66 14.94 11.63
CA TRP A 17 -15.79 14.36 10.60
C TRP A 17 -16.50 13.25 9.83
N LYS A 18 -17.23 13.60 8.77
CA LYS A 18 -18.05 12.66 7.96
C LYS A 18 -17.19 11.74 7.07
N ILE A 19 -16.42 10.85 7.69
CA ILE A 19 -15.58 9.85 7.01
C ILE A 19 -16.18 8.44 7.23
N PRO A 20 -16.65 7.75 6.18
CA PRO A 20 -17.30 6.45 6.32
C PRO A 20 -16.34 5.39 6.86
N TRP A 21 -16.86 4.34 7.48
CA TRP A 21 -16.03 3.24 8.00
C TRP A 21 -15.49 2.31 6.90
N LYS A 22 -16.18 2.24 5.75
CA LYS A 22 -15.83 1.42 4.59
C LYS A 22 -15.54 2.27 3.35
N MET A 23 -14.69 1.76 2.47
CA MET A 23 -14.42 2.35 1.16
C MET A 23 -15.51 2.00 0.14
N SER A 24 -15.83 2.96 -0.74
CA SER A 24 -16.72 2.72 -1.89
C SER A 24 -16.05 1.89 -2.99
N ARG A 25 -16.85 1.32 -3.91
CA ARG A 25 -16.32 0.54 -5.05
C ARG A 25 -15.32 1.32 -5.91
N PRO A 26 -15.58 2.60 -6.29
CA PRO A 26 -14.60 3.38 -7.06
C PRO A 26 -13.32 3.69 -6.28
N GLN A 27 -13.42 3.93 -4.95
CA GLN A 27 -12.24 4.11 -4.12
C GLN A 27 -11.36 2.85 -4.08
N LYS A 28 -11.98 1.67 -4.01
CA LYS A 28 -11.26 0.39 -4.05
C LYS A 28 -10.58 0.17 -5.40
N GLN A 29 -11.24 0.51 -6.51
CA GLN A 29 -10.63 0.43 -7.84
C GLN A 29 -9.40 1.35 -7.96
N ARG A 30 -9.53 2.62 -7.57
CA ARG A 30 -8.39 3.57 -7.56
C ARG A 30 -7.26 3.10 -6.64
N GLN A 31 -7.59 2.46 -5.52
CA GLN A 31 -6.57 1.87 -4.65
C GLN A 31 -5.81 0.74 -5.34
N ARG A 32 -6.50 -0.17 -6.04
CA ARG A 32 -5.84 -1.24 -6.82
C ARG A 32 -4.94 -0.65 -7.90
N HIS A 33 -5.42 0.35 -8.64
CA HIS A 33 -4.62 1.03 -9.65
C HIS A 33 -3.33 1.61 -9.06
N ARG A 34 -3.42 2.37 -7.96
CA ARG A 34 -2.22 2.91 -7.30
C ARG A 34 -1.24 1.85 -6.83
N LEU A 35 -1.73 0.71 -6.33
CA LEU A 35 -0.87 -0.41 -5.95
C LEU A 35 -0.15 -0.98 -7.18
N GLN A 36 -0.86 -1.14 -8.30
CA GLN A 36 -0.30 -1.59 -9.58
C GLN A 36 0.70 -0.59 -10.17
N ASP A 37 0.43 0.72 -10.05
CA ASP A 37 1.32 1.79 -10.49
C ASP A 37 2.66 1.74 -9.73
N VAL A 38 2.63 1.51 -8.42
CA VAL A 38 3.86 1.35 -7.63
C VAL A 38 4.63 0.09 -8.05
N ASP A 39 3.92 -0.99 -8.38
CA ASP A 39 4.54 -2.23 -8.85
C ASP A 39 5.18 -2.05 -10.25
N SER A 40 4.56 -1.26 -11.13
CA SER A 40 5.10 -0.94 -12.46
C SER A 40 6.37 -0.08 -12.36
N VAL A 41 6.41 0.88 -11.43
CA VAL A 41 7.62 1.66 -11.13
C VAL A 41 8.77 0.74 -10.71
N LEU A 42 8.53 -0.21 -9.79
CA LEU A 42 9.55 -1.17 -9.37
C LEU A 42 10.02 -2.05 -10.53
N LYS A 43 9.10 -2.51 -11.38
CA LYS A 43 9.44 -3.28 -12.59
C LYS A 43 10.35 -2.49 -13.53
N ASN A 44 10.02 -1.23 -13.80
CA ASN A 44 10.79 -0.36 -14.68
C ASN A 44 12.17 -0.04 -14.11
N LEU A 45 12.28 0.21 -12.80
CA LEU A 45 13.56 0.41 -12.13
C LEU A 45 14.46 -0.83 -12.23
N ASN A 46 13.91 -2.02 -12.01
CA ASN A 46 14.65 -3.27 -12.15
C ASN A 46 15.11 -3.51 -13.59
N LEU A 47 14.24 -3.24 -14.56
CA LEU A 47 14.57 -3.33 -15.99
C LEU A 47 15.69 -2.35 -16.36
N GLY A 48 15.60 -1.08 -15.94
CA GLY A 48 16.63 -0.07 -16.19
C GLY A 48 17.98 -0.41 -15.56
N LEU A 49 17.99 -0.92 -14.33
CA LEU A 49 19.22 -1.38 -13.68
C LEU A 49 19.81 -2.63 -14.34
N HIS A 50 18.96 -3.48 -14.91
CA HIS A 50 19.40 -4.64 -15.68
C HIS A 50 20.06 -4.22 -16.99
N THR A 51 19.37 -3.37 -17.77
CA THR A 51 19.84 -2.93 -19.09
C THR A 51 21.16 -2.18 -19.00
N THR A 52 21.26 -1.21 -18.08
CA THR A 52 22.52 -0.46 -17.83
C THR A 52 23.69 -1.39 -17.51
N ARG A 53 23.46 -2.41 -16.68
CA ARG A 53 24.50 -3.39 -16.33
C ARG A 53 24.88 -4.28 -17.51
N LYS A 54 23.92 -4.69 -18.35
CA LYS A 54 24.18 -5.48 -19.56
C LYS A 54 24.91 -4.67 -20.64
N MET A 55 24.57 -3.40 -20.79
CA MET A 55 25.28 -2.48 -21.67
C MET A 55 26.73 -2.29 -21.21
N ALA A 56 26.97 -2.18 -19.89
CA ALA A 56 28.33 -2.16 -19.34
C ALA A 56 29.12 -3.46 -19.60
N GLN A 57 28.43 -4.59 -19.85
CA GLN A 57 29.04 -5.86 -20.29
C GLN A 57 29.27 -5.93 -21.81
N GLY A 58 28.95 -4.87 -22.56
CA GLY A 58 29.11 -4.79 -24.02
C GLY A 58 27.90 -5.30 -24.83
N VAL A 59 26.76 -5.56 -24.18
CA VAL A 59 25.55 -6.02 -24.88
C VAL A 59 24.76 -4.82 -25.44
N SER A 60 24.28 -4.92 -26.69
CA SER A 60 23.38 -3.92 -27.28
C SER A 60 22.10 -3.73 -26.45
N TYR A 61 21.54 -2.51 -26.48
CA TYR A 61 20.35 -2.14 -25.71
C TYR A 61 19.15 -3.06 -25.99
N GLU A 62 18.88 -3.37 -27.26
CA GLU A 62 17.75 -4.22 -27.67
C GLU A 62 17.88 -5.63 -27.08
N ASN A 63 19.08 -6.22 -27.18
CA ASN A 63 19.39 -7.52 -26.61
C ASN A 63 19.31 -7.51 -25.08
N ALA A 64 19.71 -6.41 -24.45
CA ALA A 64 19.65 -6.25 -22.99
C ALA A 64 18.20 -6.13 -22.48
N VAL A 65 17.32 -5.44 -23.20
CA VAL A 65 15.89 -5.31 -22.88
C VAL A 65 15.17 -6.65 -23.08
N ASN A 66 15.46 -7.33 -24.18
CA ASN A 66 14.80 -8.58 -24.58
C ASN A 66 15.36 -9.83 -23.89
N SER A 67 16.29 -9.66 -22.95
CA SER A 67 16.85 -10.79 -22.21
C SER A 67 15.75 -11.55 -21.45
N PRO A 68 15.75 -12.90 -21.46
CA PRO A 68 14.71 -13.69 -20.80
C PRO A 68 14.77 -13.59 -19.27
N LYS A 69 15.95 -13.29 -18.71
CA LYS A 69 16.20 -13.27 -17.26
C LYS A 69 16.87 -11.99 -16.83
N LEU A 70 16.18 -11.24 -15.98
CA LEU A 70 16.69 -10.03 -15.37
C LEU A 70 17.71 -10.35 -14.27
N LEU A 71 18.81 -9.60 -14.26
CA LEU A 71 19.76 -9.58 -13.14
C LEU A 71 19.11 -8.94 -11.91
N LYS A 72 19.44 -9.45 -10.73
CA LYS A 72 18.96 -8.87 -9.48
C LYS A 72 19.65 -7.52 -9.23
N PRO A 73 18.94 -6.51 -8.67
CA PRO A 73 19.57 -5.24 -8.33
C PRO A 73 20.62 -5.43 -7.23
N GLY A 74 21.70 -4.65 -7.31
CA GLY A 74 22.76 -4.63 -6.27
C GLY A 74 22.37 -3.82 -5.03
N VAL A 75 21.35 -2.96 -5.16
CA VAL A 75 20.88 -2.07 -4.08
C VAL A 75 20.03 -2.86 -3.07
N LYS A 76 20.40 -2.78 -1.79
CA LYS A 76 19.72 -3.52 -0.70
C LYS A 76 18.23 -3.20 -0.61
N GLN A 77 17.85 -1.91 -0.64
CA GLN A 77 16.45 -1.49 -0.54
C GLN A 77 15.60 -2.05 -1.68
N LEU A 78 16.05 -1.91 -2.94
CA LEU A 78 15.34 -2.47 -4.09
C LEU A 78 15.24 -3.99 -4.01
N ARG A 79 16.28 -4.67 -3.52
CA ARG A 79 16.23 -6.12 -3.30
C ARG A 79 15.20 -6.51 -2.24
N LEU A 80 14.96 -5.69 -1.21
CA LEU A 80 13.89 -5.92 -0.24
C LEU A 80 12.50 -5.67 -0.85
N LEU A 81 12.35 -4.61 -1.65
CA LEU A 81 11.09 -4.31 -2.36
C LEU A 81 10.72 -5.37 -3.40
N ASN A 82 11.72 -6.05 -3.98
CA ASN A 82 11.48 -7.17 -4.89
C ASN A 82 11.09 -8.48 -4.19
N LYS A 83 11.22 -8.56 -2.85
CA LYS A 83 10.82 -9.75 -2.11
C LYS A 83 9.33 -9.69 -1.80
N ASN A 84 8.55 -10.58 -2.40
CA ASN A 84 7.11 -10.71 -2.17
C ASN A 84 6.74 -10.90 -0.69
N SER A 85 7.62 -11.51 0.10
CA SER A 85 7.42 -11.60 1.55
C SER A 85 7.34 -10.21 2.16
N LEU A 86 8.25 -9.29 1.85
CA LEU A 86 8.26 -7.96 2.47
C LEU A 86 7.31 -6.99 1.79
N PHE A 87 7.31 -6.97 0.46
CA PHE A 87 6.52 -6.05 -0.36
C PHE A 87 5.78 -6.84 -1.45
N PRO A 88 4.60 -7.39 -1.16
CA PRO A 88 3.82 -8.15 -2.13
C PRO A 88 3.25 -7.25 -3.23
N SER A 89 3.15 -7.78 -4.44
CA SER A 89 2.46 -7.11 -5.56
C SER A 89 0.95 -7.06 -5.32
N GLU A 90 0.25 -6.16 -6.01
CA GLU A 90 -1.19 -5.99 -5.88
C GLU A 90 -1.94 -7.31 -6.10
N LYS A 91 -1.50 -8.13 -7.07
CA LYS A 91 -2.10 -9.43 -7.35
C LYS A 91 -1.94 -10.42 -6.20
N GLN A 92 -0.81 -10.36 -5.48
CA GLN A 92 -0.48 -11.28 -4.39
C GLN A 92 -1.08 -10.84 -3.04
N MET A 93 -1.44 -9.57 -2.90
CA MET A 93 -2.05 -9.06 -1.67
C MET A 93 -3.44 -9.66 -1.45
N SER A 94 -3.73 -9.98 -0.19
CA SER A 94 -5.07 -10.37 0.24
C SER A 94 -6.08 -9.23 0.02
N TYR A 95 -7.35 -9.57 -0.22
CA TYR A 95 -8.41 -8.56 -0.30
C TYR A 95 -8.47 -7.70 0.98
N ARG A 96 -8.23 -8.32 2.15
CA ARG A 96 -8.27 -7.64 3.45
C ARG A 96 -7.17 -6.57 3.57
N ASP A 97 -5.94 -6.88 3.16
CA ASP A 97 -4.81 -5.96 3.27
C ASP A 97 -4.82 -4.81 2.25
N LYS A 98 -5.51 -4.98 1.11
CA LYS A 98 -5.68 -3.88 0.13
C LYS A 98 -6.48 -2.71 0.69
N TYR A 99 -7.45 -2.98 1.56
CA TYR A 99 -8.45 -1.99 1.98
C TYR A 99 -8.48 -1.75 3.48
N THR A 100 -7.75 -2.53 4.27
CA THR A 100 -7.62 -2.35 5.72
C THR A 100 -6.17 -2.45 6.16
N TYR A 101 -5.82 -1.69 7.20
CA TYR A 101 -4.54 -1.76 7.88
C TYR A 101 -4.73 -2.16 9.34
N PHE A 102 -3.67 -2.68 9.94
CA PHE A 102 -3.65 -3.03 11.35
C PHE A 102 -3.74 -1.78 12.24
N ASN A 103 -4.65 -1.79 13.20
CA ASN A 103 -4.76 -0.73 14.20
C ASN A 103 -4.98 -1.37 15.58
N LYS A 104 -4.00 -1.22 16.48
CA LYS A 104 -4.02 -1.82 17.83
C LYS A 104 -5.21 -1.38 18.70
N GLN A 105 -5.78 -0.20 18.44
CA GLN A 105 -6.86 0.40 19.23
C GLN A 105 -8.24 0.17 18.62
N ALA A 106 -8.32 -0.30 17.38
CA ALA A 106 -9.60 -0.58 16.73
C ALA A 106 -10.14 -1.94 17.21
N SER A 107 -11.45 -2.02 17.42
CA SER A 107 -12.12 -3.31 17.62
C SER A 107 -11.87 -4.20 16.40
N GLY A 108 -11.44 -5.45 16.64
CA GLY A 108 -11.02 -6.39 15.59
C GLY A 108 -9.67 -6.05 14.93
N TYR A 109 -8.87 -5.16 15.53
CA TYR A 109 -7.50 -4.81 15.14
C TYR A 109 -7.33 -4.28 13.70
N ARG A 110 -8.42 -3.82 13.06
CA ARG A 110 -8.41 -3.36 11.67
C ARG A 110 -9.10 -2.01 11.51
N LYS A 111 -8.55 -1.19 10.61
CA LYS A 111 -9.13 0.08 10.21
C LYS A 111 -9.02 0.25 8.69
N GLY A 112 -9.98 0.90 8.05
CA GLY A 112 -9.95 1.13 6.59
C GLY A 112 -8.73 1.96 6.18
N THR A 113 -8.04 1.58 5.11
CA THR A 113 -6.83 2.27 4.61
C THR A 113 -7.07 3.73 4.28
N HIS A 114 -8.28 4.08 3.84
CA HIS A 114 -8.68 5.46 3.57
C HIS A 114 -8.73 6.37 4.80
N LYS A 115 -8.64 5.80 6.01
CA LYS A 115 -8.51 6.56 7.27
C LYS A 115 -7.05 6.82 7.67
N LEU A 116 -6.07 6.33 6.91
CA LEU A 116 -4.66 6.65 7.15
C LEU A 116 -4.35 8.06 6.59
N PRO A 117 -3.61 8.91 7.31
CA PRO A 117 -3.19 10.20 6.79
C PRO A 117 -2.39 10.00 5.49
N LYS A 118 -2.73 10.75 4.44
CA LYS A 118 -2.04 10.70 3.13
C LYS A 118 -1.93 9.27 2.53
N TRP A 119 -2.92 8.41 2.79
CA TRP A 119 -2.98 7.02 2.31
C TRP A 119 -2.86 6.85 0.79
N THR A 120 -3.11 7.90 0.01
CA THR A 120 -2.94 7.89 -1.45
C THR A 120 -1.48 7.91 -1.89
N LYS A 121 -0.57 8.35 -1.01
CA LYS A 121 0.89 8.43 -1.27
C LYS A 121 1.66 7.37 -0.48
N ILE A 122 1.23 7.06 0.75
CA ILE A 122 1.89 6.08 1.61
C ILE A 122 1.62 4.66 1.11
N SER A 123 2.68 3.88 0.87
CA SER A 123 2.57 2.47 0.50
C SER A 123 2.48 1.57 1.74
N GLN A 124 1.29 1.09 2.06
CA GLN A 124 1.06 0.08 3.10
C GLN A 124 0.64 -1.24 2.45
N ARG A 125 1.53 -2.26 2.50
CA ARG A 125 1.31 -3.57 1.85
C ARG A 125 1.16 -4.72 2.84
N ARG A 126 1.88 -4.66 3.96
CA ARG A 126 1.91 -5.74 4.96
C ARG A 126 1.34 -5.27 6.29
N ASN A 127 0.64 -6.17 6.95
CA ASN A 127 0.18 -6.05 8.33
C ASN A 127 0.83 -7.18 9.15
N PRO A 128 0.86 -7.09 10.49
CA PRO A 128 1.34 -8.16 11.36
C PRO A 128 0.61 -9.49 11.09
N HIS A 129 1.33 -10.60 11.20
CA HIS A 129 0.74 -11.93 11.05
C HIS A 129 -0.28 -12.18 12.16
N PHE A 130 -1.43 -12.79 11.81
CA PHE A 130 -2.56 -13.11 12.69
C PHE A 130 -3.41 -11.92 13.20
N PHE A 131 -3.23 -10.71 12.66
CA PHE A 131 -4.06 -9.53 12.95
C PHE A 131 -4.75 -8.95 11.71
#